data_AF-A0A0N0N0T7-F1
#
_entry.id   AF-A0A0N0N0T7-F1
#
_cell.length_a   1.000
_cell.length_b   1.000
_cell.length_c   1.000
_cell.angle_alpha   90.00
_cell.angle_beta   90.00
_cell.angle_gamma   90.00
#
_symmetry.space_group_name_H-M   'P 1'
#
loop_
_entity.id
_entity.type
_entity.pdbx_description
1 polymer ?
#
loop_
_entity_poly.entity_id
_entity_poly.type
_entity_poly.pdbx_seq_one_letter_code
_entity_poly.pdbx_strand_id
1 'polypeptide(L)' 'MVALEGSVTATLQGGYVAVDQLFEALSTAFAIHQWGAASGDQEKEVDLSLGTKG' A
#
# COMPACT_ATOMS: atom_id res chain seq x y z
N MET A 1 -6.26 15.80 10.17
CA MET A 1 -5.88 14.44 9.73
C MET A 1 -7.18 13.64 9.72
N VAL A 2 -7.63 13.19 8.55
CA VAL A 2 -8.87 12.40 8.44
C VAL A 2 -8.51 10.95 8.79
N ALA A 3 -9.22 10.39 9.77
CA ALA A 3 -9.12 8.97 10.08
C ALA A 3 -10.00 8.17 9.11
N LEU A 4 -9.62 6.94 8.82
CA LEU A 4 -10.47 6.04 8.06
C LEU A 4 -11.59 5.53 8.99
N GLU A 5 -12.84 5.62 8.55
CA GLU A 5 -13.99 5.07 9.27
C GLU A 5 -14.07 3.53 9.16
N GLY A 6 -13.19 2.91 8.37
CA GLY A 6 -13.09 1.48 8.17
C GLY A 6 -11.84 1.09 7.38
N SER A 7 -11.66 -0.20 7.14
CA SER A 7 -10.52 -0.70 6.36
C SER A 7 -10.71 -0.40 4.87
N VAL A 8 -9.66 0.10 4.21
CA VAL A 8 -9.66 0.37 2.76
C VAL A 8 -8.70 -0.58 2.08
N THR A 9 -9.18 -1.38 1.13
CA THR A 9 -8.32 -2.23 0.30
C THR A 9 -7.82 -1.45 -0.92
N ALA A 10 -6.55 -1.62 -1.26
CA ALA A 10 -5.92 -0.98 -2.41
C ALA A 10 -4.92 -1.92 -3.07
N THR A 11 -4.80 -1.83 -4.39
CA THR A 11 -3.76 -2.50 -5.17
C THR A 11 -2.83 -1.42 -5.73
N LEU A 12 -1.54 -1.52 -5.44
CA LEU A 12 -0.51 -0.66 -6.02
C LEU A 12 0.14 -1.41 -7.18
N GLN A 13 0.15 -0.82 -8.38
CA GLN A 13 0.86 -1.38 -9.53
C GLN A 13 1.73 -0.31 -10.18
N GLY A 14 2.95 -0.69 -10.54
CA GLY A 14 3.85 0.16 -11.32
C GLY A 14 5.30 -0.28 -11.19
N GLY A 15 6.23 0.60 -11.57
CA GLY A 15 7.65 0.34 -11.40
C GLY A 15 8.01 0.09 -9.93
N TYR A 16 8.93 -0.85 -9.66
CA TYR A 16 9.34 -1.26 -8.31
C TYR A 16 9.58 -0.08 -7.37
N VAL A 17 10.39 0.88 -7.80
CA VAL A 17 10.75 2.05 -6.98
C VAL A 17 9.53 2.92 -6.67
N ALA A 18 8.64 3.12 -7.64
CA ALA A 18 7.43 3.93 -7.43
C ALA A 18 6.45 3.26 -6.47
N VAL A 19 6.30 1.94 -6.61
CA VAL A 19 5.45 1.13 -5.72
C VAL A 19 5.99 1.13 -4.30
N ASP A 20 7.30 0.96 -4.12
CA ASP A 20 7.94 0.98 -2.80
C ASP A 20 7.84 2.37 -2.15
N GLN A 21 8.07 3.45 -2.90
CA GLN A 21 7.94 4.81 -2.39
C GLN A 21 6.50 5.13 -1.95
N LEU A 22 5.51 4.69 -2.74
CA LEU A 22 4.11 4.91 -2.40
C LEU A 22 3.71 4.08 -1.17
N PHE A 23 4.16 2.83 -1.07
CA PHE A 23 3.97 1.99 0.10
C PHE A 23 4.54 2.65 1.36
N GLU A 24 5.78 3.13 1.30
CA GLU A 24 6.43 3.84 2.42
C GLU A 24 5.63 5.07 2.82
N ALA A 25 5.24 5.91 1.85
CA ALA A 25 4.45 7.11 2.13
C ALA A 25 3.11 6.77 2.83
N LEU A 26 2.39 5.74 2.34
CA LEU A 26 1.14 5.30 2.97
C LEU A 26 1.38 4.78 4.40
N SER A 27 2.50 4.09 4.66
CA SER A 27 2.83 3.55 5.99
C SER A 27 3.09 4.64 7.04
N THR A 28 3.48 5.84 6.60
CA THR A 28 3.62 6.99 7.49
C THR A 28 2.27 7.48 8.02
N ALA A 29 1.20 7.34 7.25
CA ALA A 29 -0.13 7.85 7.57
C ALA A 29 -1.10 6.79 8.11
N PHE A 30 -0.97 5.53 7.68
CA PHE A 30 -1.93 4.45 7.94
C PHE A 30 -1.27 3.23 8.58
N ALA A 31 -2.07 2.45 9.30
CA ALA A 31 -1.71 1.06 9.57
C ALA A 31 -1.87 0.26 8.27
N ILE A 32 -0.86 -0.52 7.88
CA ILE A 32 -0.87 -1.30 6.63
C ILE A 32 -0.83 -2.79 6.93
N HIS A 33 -1.68 -3.54 6.25
CA HIS A 33 -1.55 -4.99 6.11
C HIS A 33 -1.38 -5.36 4.64
N GLN A 34 -0.22 -5.92 4.27
CA GLN A 34 0.05 -6.47 2.95
C GLN A 34 -0.27 -7.95 2.95
N TRP A 35 -0.98 -8.43 1.92
CA TRP A 35 -1.36 -9.84 1.82
C TRP A 35 -1.13 -10.47 0.44
N GLY A 36 -0.70 -9.68 -0.55
CA GLY A 36 -0.32 -10.14 -1.88
C GLY A 36 0.79 -9.30 -2.49
N ALA A 37 1.67 -9.93 -3.26
CA ALA A 37 2.58 -9.24 -4.16
C ALA A 37 2.87 -10.08 -5.40
N ALA A 38 2.82 -9.45 -6.57
CA ALA A 38 3.29 -10.01 -7.84
C ALA A 38 4.40 -9.13 -8.40
N SER A 39 5.29 -9.72 -9.18
CA SER A 39 6.51 -9.04 -9.65
C SER A 39 6.87 -9.60 -11.03
N GLY A 40 6.99 -8.70 -12.01
CA GLY A 40 7.45 -8.98 -13.37
C GLY A 40 8.75 -8.25 -13.67
N ASP A 41 9.19 -8.24 -14.93
CA ASP A 41 10.51 -7.72 -15.31
C ASP A 41 10.75 -6.28 -14.82
N GLN A 42 9.76 -5.39 -14.95
CA GLN A 42 9.88 -3.97 -14.59
C GLN A 42 8.76 -3.46 -13.68
N GLU A 43 7.72 -4.27 -13.45
CA GLU A 43 6.57 -3.87 -12.65
C GLU A 43 6.41 -4.76 -11.42
N LYS A 44 5.87 -4.16 -10.37
CA LYS A 44 5.47 -4.78 -9.12
C LYS A 44 4.00 -4.45 -8.88
N GLU A 45 3.28 -5.42 -8.35
CA GLU A 45 1.93 -5.26 -7.83
C GLU A 45 1.93 -5.63 -6.34
N VAL A 46 1.17 -4.88 -5.53
CA VAL A 46 1.03 -5.13 -4.09
C VAL A 46 -0.41 -4.92 -3.66
N ASP A 47 -0.98 -5.91 -2.99
CA ASP A 47 -2.31 -5.80 -2.38
C ASP A 47 -2.21 -5.43 -0.91
N LEU A 48 -2.93 -4.38 -0.56
CA LEU A 48 -2.88 -3.71 0.73
C LEU A 48 -4.25 -3.57 1.35
N SER A 49 -4.27 -3.54 2.67
CA SER A 49 -5.39 -3.06 3.47
C SER A 49 -4.90 -1.94 4.39
N LEU A 50 -5.50 -0.77 4.26
CA LEU A 50 -5.19 0.44 5.02
C LEU A 50 -6.18 0.59 6.16
N GLY A 51 -5.67 0.79 7.36
CA GLY A 51 -6.44 1.07 8.56
C GLY A 51 -5.99 2.37 9.23
N THR A 52 -6.78 2.83 10.19
CA THR A 52 -6.42 3.98 11.02
C THR A 52 -5.19 3.65 11.86
N LYS A 53 -4.21 4.57 11.84
CA LYS A 53 -3.00 4.48 12.66
C LYS A 53 -3.38 4.75 14.13
N GLY A 54 -3.12 3.77 14.99
CA GLY A 54 -3.38 3.86 16.44
C GLY A 54 -2.48 4.85 17.15
#